data_AF-A0A919T5F8-F1
#
_entry.id   AF-A0A919T5F8-F1
#
_cell.length_a   1.000
_cell.length_b   1.000
_cell.length_c   1.000
_cell.angle_alpha   90.00
_cell.angle_beta   90.00
_cell.angle_gamma   90.00
#
_symmetry.space_group_name_H-M   'P 1'
#
loop_
_entity.id
_entity.type
_entity.pdbx_description
1 polymer ?
#
loop_
_entity_poly.entity_id
_entity_poly.type
_entity_poly.pdbx_seq_one_letter_code
_entity_poly.pdbx_strand_id
1 'polypeptide(L)'
;MKLKLSKRQITVVAVAAVAVVAVMMSRAGSDDDGAPEGIDAAAHQACTDFAAGYPKAKSKTARLALADKVTANSSKSENDLIRKRAAEMGASANDSNAEWKAAGDALTNACKSG
;
A
#
# COMPACT_ATOMS: atom_id res chain seq x y z
N MET A 1 25.28 -20.61 -25.16
CA MET A 1 25.41 -19.14 -25.28
C MET A 1 25.62 -18.55 -23.90
N LYS A 2 26.75 -17.87 -23.63
CA LYS A 2 26.99 -17.19 -22.34
C LYS A 2 26.32 -15.81 -22.39
N LEU A 3 25.15 -15.68 -21.77
CA LEU A 3 24.45 -14.40 -21.60
C LEU A 3 25.25 -13.52 -20.62
N LYS A 4 26.00 -12.54 -21.16
CA LYS A 4 26.57 -11.44 -20.36
C LYS A 4 25.43 -10.48 -19.99
N LEU A 5 24.75 -10.75 -18.89
CA LEU A 5 23.80 -9.80 -18.31
C LEU A 5 24.55 -8.64 -17.65
N SER A 6 24.44 -7.46 -18.26
CA SER A 6 24.94 -6.21 -17.69
C SER A 6 24.17 -5.87 -16.40
N LYS A 7 24.87 -5.32 -15.40
CA LYS A 7 24.32 -4.92 -14.07
C LYS A 7 22.98 -4.16 -14.13
N ARG A 8 22.77 -3.35 -15.19
CA ARG A 8 21.52 -2.62 -15.43
C ARG A 8 20.33 -3.50 -15.80
N GLN A 9 20.54 -4.61 -16.53
CA GLN A 9 19.45 -5.54 -16.87
C GLN A 9 19.04 -6.40 -15.68
N ILE A 10 19.96 -6.69 -14.76
CA ILE A 10 19.65 -7.41 -13.51
C ILE A 10 18.71 -6.58 -12.64
N THR A 11 18.88 -5.25 -12.58
CA THR A 11 18.02 -4.36 -11.80
C THR A 11 16.60 -4.28 -12.38
N VAL A 12 16.45 -4.19 -13.71
CA VAL A 12 15.14 -4.09 -14.35
C VAL A 12 14.34 -5.41 -14.24
N VAL A 13 15.01 -6.55 -14.35
CA VAL A 13 14.37 -7.87 -14.19
C VAL A 13 13.99 -8.13 -12.73
N ALA A 14 14.78 -7.66 -11.76
CA ALA A 14 14.43 -7.78 -10.34
C ALA A 14 13.19 -6.96 -9.96
N VAL A 15 13.02 -5.76 -10.52
CA VAL A 15 11.82 -4.92 -10.26
C VAL A 15 10.56 -5.51 -10.92
N ALA A 16 10.69 -6.09 -12.12
CA ALA A 16 9.58 -6.77 -12.80
C ALA A 16 9.13 -8.06 -12.08
N ALA A 17 10.07 -8.84 -11.52
CA ALA A 17 9.73 -10.06 -10.77
C ALA A 17 8.92 -9.78 -9.49
N VAL A 18 9.18 -8.65 -8.80
CA VAL A 18 8.42 -8.25 -7.61
C VAL A 18 6.98 -7.85 -7.96
N ALA A 19 6.76 -7.22 -9.13
CA ALA A 19 5.43 -6.86 -9.60
C ALA A 19 4.56 -8.09 -9.93
N VAL A 20 5.16 -9.17 -10.45
CA VAL A 20 4.41 -10.40 -10.79
C VAL A 20 4.05 -11.22 -9.55
N VAL A 21 4.92 -11.27 -8.53
CA VAL A 21 4.59 -11.94 -7.26
C VAL A 21 3.48 -11.19 -6.49
N ALA A 22 3.43 -9.86 -6.58
CA ALA A 22 2.37 -9.07 -5.96
C ALA A 22 0.98 -9.32 -6.58
N VAL A 23 0.89 -9.63 -7.88
CA VAL A 23 -0.39 -9.97 -8.54
C VAL A 23 -0.87 -11.39 -8.18
N MET A 24 0.05 -12.32 -7.91
CA MET A 24 -0.29 -13.70 -7.55
C MET A 24 -0.79 -13.85 -6.09
N MET A 25 -0.44 -12.91 -5.20
CA MET A 25 -0.95 -12.90 -3.81
C MET A 25 -2.35 -12.27 -3.68
N SER A 26 -2.86 -11.58 -4.70
CA SER A 26 -4.21 -10.99 -4.71
C SER A 26 -5.34 -12.01 -4.94
N ARG A 27 -5.03 -13.32 -5.00
CA ARG A 27 -6.00 -14.40 -5.27
C ARG A 27 -6.07 -15.49 -4.21
N ALA A 28 -5.34 -15.38 -3.11
CA ALA A 28 -5.40 -16.37 -2.04
C ALA A 28 -5.67 -15.67 -0.71
N GLY A 29 -6.78 -16.06 -0.07
CA GLY A 29 -7.05 -15.74 1.32
C GLY A 29 -8.04 -14.59 1.50
N SER A 30 -9.33 -14.90 1.33
CA SER A 30 -10.33 -14.37 2.25
C SER A 30 -10.05 -14.99 3.62
N ASP A 31 -9.03 -14.50 4.32
CA ASP A 31 -8.85 -14.77 5.74
C ASP A 31 -9.73 -13.75 6.48
N ASP A 32 -10.98 -14.16 6.63
CA ASP A 32 -11.94 -13.65 7.60
C ASP A 32 -11.47 -14.06 9.02
N ASP A 33 -10.31 -13.55 9.43
CA ASP A 33 -9.75 -13.79 10.76
C ASP A 33 -9.55 -12.43 11.45
N GLY A 34 -10.64 -11.95 12.05
CA GLY A 34 -10.58 -10.88 13.05
C GLY A 34 -10.72 -9.45 12.55
N ALA A 35 -11.52 -9.19 11.51
CA ALA A 35 -11.93 -7.82 11.21
C ALA A 35 -12.64 -7.23 12.44
N PRO A 36 -12.14 -6.14 13.05
CA PRO A 36 -12.82 -5.51 14.19
C PRO A 36 -14.22 -5.09 13.78
N GLU A 37 -15.21 -5.27 14.67
CA GLU A 37 -16.62 -4.91 14.40
C GLU A 37 -16.71 -3.45 13.91
N GLY A 38 -16.87 -3.23 12.60
CA GLY A 38 -16.90 -1.89 11.98
C GLY A 38 -15.99 -1.70 10.76
N ILE A 39 -14.97 -2.55 10.59
CA ILE A 39 -14.07 -2.54 9.43
C ILE A 39 -14.36 -3.74 8.53
N ASP A 40 -14.61 -3.48 7.24
CA ASP A 40 -14.70 -4.56 6.25
C ASP A 40 -13.31 -5.09 5.86
N ALA A 41 -13.28 -6.27 5.24
CA ALA A 41 -12.03 -6.93 4.86
C ALA A 41 -11.12 -6.07 3.96
N ALA A 42 -11.69 -5.24 3.08
CA ALA A 42 -10.90 -4.38 2.21
C ALA A 42 -10.27 -3.20 2.97
N ALA A 43 -11.00 -2.61 3.91
CA ALA A 43 -10.45 -1.62 4.85
C ALA A 43 -9.34 -2.24 5.73
N HIS A 44 -9.57 -3.44 6.26
CA HIS A 44 -8.58 -4.15 7.07
C HIS A 44 -7.30 -4.40 6.29
N GLN A 45 -7.43 -4.87 5.04
CA GLN A 45 -6.31 -5.10 4.15
C GLN A 45 -5.56 -3.81 3.83
N ALA A 46 -6.26 -2.71 3.56
CA ALA A 46 -5.66 -1.40 3.30
C ALA A 46 -4.86 -0.89 4.51
N CYS A 47 -5.41 -1.02 5.72
CA CYS A 47 -4.74 -0.67 6.97
C CYS A 47 -3.51 -1.54 7.24
N THR A 48 -3.61 -2.85 6.98
CA THR A 48 -2.49 -3.80 7.12
C THR A 48 -1.36 -3.48 6.14
N ASP A 49 -1.70 -3.25 4.87
CA ASP A 49 -0.74 -2.89 3.83
C ASP A 49 -0.04 -1.55 4.13
N PHE A 50 -0.81 -0.57 4.60
CA PHE A 50 -0.29 0.71 5.04
C PHE A 50 0.69 0.52 6.21
N ALA A 51 0.30 -0.17 7.29
CA ALA A 51 1.14 -0.39 8.45
C ALA A 51 2.45 -1.12 8.11
N ALA A 52 2.38 -2.10 7.20
CA ALA A 52 3.56 -2.87 6.77
C ALA A 52 4.49 -2.08 5.82
N GLY A 53 3.93 -1.19 5.00
CA GLY A 53 4.65 -0.46 3.96
C GLY A 53 5.15 0.93 4.39
N TYR A 54 4.41 1.64 5.24
CA TYR A 54 4.70 3.01 5.65
C TYR A 54 6.10 3.22 6.27
N PRO A 55 6.59 2.39 7.22
CA PRO A 55 7.95 2.56 7.75
C PRO A 55 9.06 2.29 6.71
N LYS A 56 8.73 1.60 5.61
CA LYS A 56 9.64 1.28 4.50
C LYS A 56 9.58 2.32 3.39
N ALA A 57 8.52 3.13 3.32
CA ALA A 57 8.26 4.14 2.29
C ALA A 57 9.07 5.44 2.49
N LYS A 58 10.41 5.32 2.53
CA LYS A 58 11.32 6.44 2.78
C LYS A 58 11.56 7.30 1.53
N SER A 59 11.51 6.70 0.34
CA SER A 59 11.68 7.38 -0.94
C SER A 59 10.35 7.76 -1.56
N LYS A 60 10.35 8.81 -2.40
CA LYS A 60 9.17 9.26 -3.16
C LYS A 60 8.50 8.11 -3.93
N THR A 61 9.29 7.32 -4.66
CA THR A 61 8.78 6.15 -5.39
C THR A 61 8.12 5.12 -4.48
N ALA A 62 8.68 4.86 -3.29
CA ALA A 62 8.11 3.91 -2.35
C ALA A 62 6.81 4.43 -1.72
N ARG A 63 6.68 5.75 -1.53
CA ARG A 63 5.43 6.38 -1.07
C ARG A 63 4.34 6.28 -2.11
N LEU A 64 4.65 6.58 -3.37
CA LEU A 64 3.69 6.44 -4.48
C LEU A 64 3.22 4.99 -4.62
N ALA A 65 4.14 4.03 -4.61
CA ALA A 65 3.77 2.62 -4.69
C ALA A 65 2.90 2.16 -3.50
N LEU A 66 3.19 2.64 -2.29
CA LEU A 66 2.36 2.36 -1.12
C LEU A 66 0.99 3.01 -1.23
N ALA A 67 0.95 4.29 -1.61
CA ALA A 67 -0.26 5.06 -1.82
C ALA A 67 -1.19 4.39 -2.84
N ASP A 68 -0.67 3.96 -3.98
CA ASP A 68 -1.43 3.26 -5.01
C ASP A 68 -2.02 1.96 -4.46
N LYS A 69 -1.22 1.16 -3.73
CA LYS A 69 -1.68 -0.09 -3.13
C LYS A 69 -2.81 0.12 -2.12
N VAL A 70 -2.58 1.02 -1.17
CA VAL A 70 -3.54 1.31 -0.08
C VAL A 70 -4.82 1.93 -0.65
N THR A 71 -4.70 2.84 -1.63
CA THR A 71 -5.86 3.42 -2.31
C THR A 71 -6.66 2.37 -3.07
N ALA A 72 -5.98 1.47 -3.80
CA ALA A 72 -6.63 0.40 -4.58
C ALA A 72 -7.35 -0.65 -3.71
N ASN A 73 -6.86 -0.91 -2.50
CA ASN A 73 -7.53 -1.80 -1.55
C ASN A 73 -8.65 -1.07 -0.82
N SER A 74 -8.41 0.15 -0.34
CA SER A 74 -9.43 0.94 0.33
C SER A 74 -10.61 1.27 -0.59
N SER A 75 -10.43 1.46 -1.90
CA SER A 75 -11.55 1.77 -2.81
C SER A 75 -12.63 0.69 -2.90
N LYS A 76 -12.33 -0.53 -2.44
CA LYS A 76 -13.27 -1.65 -2.37
C LYS A 76 -14.01 -1.74 -1.03
N SER A 77 -13.64 -0.90 -0.08
CA SER A 77 -14.18 -0.87 1.27
C SER A 77 -15.49 -0.08 1.33
N GLU A 78 -16.37 -0.47 2.24
CA GLU A 78 -17.58 0.27 2.58
C GLU A 78 -17.30 1.35 3.64
N ASN A 79 -16.14 1.30 4.30
CA ASN A 79 -15.70 2.28 5.28
C ASN A 79 -15.25 3.61 4.62
N ASP A 80 -16.17 4.58 4.55
CA ASP A 80 -15.95 5.92 3.98
C ASP A 80 -14.75 6.66 4.60
N LEU A 81 -14.54 6.50 5.91
CA LEU A 81 -13.46 7.16 6.63
C LEU A 81 -12.10 6.67 6.14
N ILE A 82 -11.90 5.35 6.08
CA ILE A 82 -10.64 4.75 5.62
C ILE A 82 -10.41 5.08 4.15
N ARG A 83 -11.43 4.97 3.30
CA ARG A 83 -11.35 5.39 1.88
C ARG A 83 -10.89 6.82 1.71
N LYS A 84 -11.52 7.75 2.44
CA LYS A 84 -11.16 9.17 2.37
C LYS A 84 -9.72 9.40 2.82
N ARG A 85 -9.31 8.83 3.97
CA ARG A 85 -7.94 9.01 4.48
C ARG A 85 -6.89 8.36 3.59
N ALA A 86 -7.20 7.21 3.00
CA ALA A 86 -6.32 6.55 2.04
C ALA A 86 -6.13 7.40 0.77
N ALA A 87 -7.19 7.99 0.24
CA ALA A 87 -7.13 8.89 -0.91
C ALA A 87 -6.36 10.20 -0.59
N GLU A 88 -6.61 10.82 0.56
CA GLU A 88 -5.86 12.00 1.04
C GLU A 88 -4.36 11.69 1.18
N MET A 89 -4.03 10.56 1.79
CA MET A 89 -2.66 10.06 1.89
C MET A 89 -2.05 9.83 0.51
N GLY A 90 -2.79 9.22 -0.41
CA GLY A 90 -2.32 8.98 -1.77
C GLY A 90 -2.04 10.26 -2.56
N ALA A 91 -2.89 11.29 -2.42
CA ALA A 91 -2.65 12.60 -3.01
C ALA A 91 -1.36 13.24 -2.48
N SER A 92 -1.09 13.09 -1.18
CA SER A 92 0.11 13.63 -0.53
C SER A 92 1.41 12.86 -0.81
N ALA A 93 1.34 11.70 -1.48
CA ALA A 93 2.50 10.85 -1.74
C ALA A 93 3.58 11.51 -2.61
N ASN A 94 3.17 12.50 -3.41
CA ASN A 94 4.05 13.28 -4.29
C ASN A 94 4.55 14.58 -3.64
N ASP A 95 3.96 14.98 -2.52
CA ASP A 95 4.19 16.23 -1.79
C ASP A 95 5.39 16.12 -0.83
N SER A 96 5.56 17.10 0.06
CA SER A 96 6.66 17.15 1.01
C SER A 96 6.56 16.00 2.03
N ASN A 97 7.71 15.64 2.62
CA ASN A 97 7.75 14.63 3.69
C ASN A 97 6.79 14.93 4.85
N ALA A 98 6.60 16.20 5.19
CA ALA A 98 5.72 16.63 6.27
C ALA A 98 4.24 16.36 5.93
N GLU A 99 3.82 16.67 4.71
CA GLU A 99 2.46 16.47 4.21
C GLU A 99 2.12 14.98 4.13
N TRP A 100 3.02 14.20 3.53
CA TRP A 100 2.94 12.73 3.52
C TRP A 100 2.83 12.16 4.95
N LYS A 101 3.60 12.72 5.88
CA LYS A 101 3.61 12.25 7.26
C LYS A 101 2.28 12.51 7.95
N ALA A 102 1.79 13.75 7.87
CA ALA A 102 0.51 14.15 8.44
C ALA A 102 -0.66 13.33 7.89
N ALA A 103 -0.70 13.08 6.58
CA ALA A 103 -1.75 12.27 5.97
C ALA A 103 -1.65 10.79 6.38
N GLY A 104 -0.43 10.25 6.51
CA GLY A 104 -0.21 8.91 7.04
C GLY A 104 -0.62 8.75 8.51
N ASP A 105 -0.38 9.75 9.34
CA ASP A 105 -0.83 9.77 10.75
C ASP A 105 -2.37 9.84 10.82
N ALA A 106 -3.02 10.58 9.93
CA ALA A 106 -4.48 10.63 9.83
C ALA A 106 -5.09 9.28 9.41
N LEU A 107 -4.50 8.59 8.43
CA LEU A 107 -4.91 7.24 8.05
C LEU A 107 -4.68 6.23 9.18
N THR A 108 -3.56 6.33 9.90
CA THR A 108 -3.30 5.50 11.08
C THR A 108 -4.39 5.65 12.14
N ASN A 109 -4.85 6.88 12.38
CA ASN A 109 -5.91 7.15 13.34
C ASN A 109 -7.26 6.59 12.86
N ALA A 110 -7.57 6.70 11.56
CA ALA A 110 -8.75 6.07 10.98
C ALA A 110 -8.72 4.54 11.13
N CYS A 111 -7.59 3.89 10.86
CA CYS A 111 -7.43 2.45 11.04
C CYS A 111 -7.56 1.96 12.50
N LYS A 112 -7.41 2.85 13.48
CA LYS A 112 -7.58 2.54 14.91
C LYS A 112 -8.99 2.82 15.44
N SER A 113 -9.74 3.68 14.75
CA SER A 113 -11.04 4.18 15.20
C SER A 113 -12.20 3.67 14.34
N GLY A 114 -11.88 2.97 13.24
CA GLY A 114 -12.83 2.37 12.32
C GLY A 114 -13.23 0.97 12.75
#